data_AF-A0A1Y4KBP5-F1
#
_entry.id   AF-A0A1Y4KBP5-F1
#
_cell.length_a   1.000
_cell.length_b   1.000
_cell.length_c   1.000
_cell.angle_alpha   90.00
_cell.angle_beta   90.00
_cell.angle_gamma   90.00
#
_symmetry.space_group_name_H-M   'P 1'
#
loop_
_entity.id
_entity.type
_entity.pdbx_description
1 polymer ?
#
loop_
_entity_poly.entity_id
_entity_poly.type
_entity_poly.pdbx_seq_one_letter_code
_entity_poly.pdbx_strand_id
1 'polypeptide(L)' 'MTVGRKRGRNVRLEERRCLMEGVAQTRVQLNQAYAQFNLHSDPDLVDACVYEINALRSRYSYLVRQVKRLDAADEGLR' A
#
# COMPACT_ATOMS: atom_id res chain seq x y z
N MET A 1 28.22 -3.95 -23.23
CA MET A 1 27.17 -2.95 -22.89
C MET A 1 25.97 -3.55 -22.13
N THR A 2 26.17 -4.48 -21.17
CA THR A 2 25.08 -5.24 -20.51
C THR A 2 24.75 -4.82 -19.07
N VAL A 3 25.53 -3.91 -18.48
CA VAL A 3 25.41 -3.52 -17.05
C VAL A 3 24.18 -2.63 -16.78
N GLY A 4 23.80 -1.75 -17.71
CA GLY A 4 22.66 -0.83 -17.54
C GLY A 4 21.30 -1.55 -17.44
N ARG A 5 21.11 -2.64 -18.18
CA ARG A 5 19.85 -3.42 -18.17
C ARG A 5 19.62 -4.17 -16.86
N LYS A 6 20.68 -4.69 -16.22
CA LYS A 6 20.57 -5.36 -14.90
C LYS A 6 20.25 -4.38 -13.78
N ARG A 7 20.83 -3.17 -13.81
CA ARG A 7 20.63 -2.15 -12.77
C ARG A 7 19.20 -1.61 -12.76
N GLY A 8 18.62 -1.32 -13.92
CA GLY A 8 17.21 -0.87 -14.01
C GLY A 8 16.20 -1.93 -13.55
N ARG A 9 16.49 -3.22 -13.78
CA ARG A 9 15.64 -4.33 -13.32
C ARG A 9 15.67 -4.52 -11.81
N ASN A 10 16.82 -4.26 -11.16
CA ASN A 10 16.96 -4.36 -9.71
C ASN A 10 16.16 -3.25 -9.00
N VAL A 11 16.27 -2.01 -9.48
CA VAL A 11 15.51 -0.87 -8.95
C VAL A 11 13.99 -1.10 -9.02
N ARG A 12 13.49 -1.65 -10.13
CA ARG A 12 12.06 -2.00 -10.29
C ARG A 12 11.60 -3.07 -9.31
N LEU A 13 12.44 -4.07 -9.05
CA LEU A 13 12.15 -5.14 -8.10
C LEU A 13 12.09 -4.59 -6.66
N GLU A 14 13.01 -3.69 -6.31
CA GLU A 14 13.02 -3.00 -5.03
C GLU A 14 11.79 -2.10 -4.85
N GLU A 15 11.42 -1.34 -5.88
CA GLU A 15 10.19 -0.53 -5.88
C GLU A 15 8.96 -1.42 -5.67
N ARG A 16 8.86 -2.54 -6.41
CA ARG A 16 7.77 -3.51 -6.23
C ARG A 16 7.71 -4.06 -4.80
N ARG A 17 8.87 -4.42 -4.22
CA ARG A 17 8.96 -4.94 -2.86
C ARG A 17 8.48 -3.89 -1.85
N CYS A 18 8.94 -2.65 -1.98
CA CYS A 18 8.54 -1.55 -1.10
C CYS A 18 7.03 -1.28 -1.17
N LEU A 19 6.44 -1.31 -2.38
CA LEU A 19 5.00 -1.15 -2.55
C LEU A 19 4.21 -2.29 -1.91
N MET A 20 4.64 -3.55 -2.11
CA MET A 20 3.98 -4.71 -1.51
C MET A 20 4.08 -4.71 0.02
N GLU A 21 5.21 -4.29 0.57
CA GLU A 21 5.39 -4.09 2.01
C GLU A 21 4.45 -3.01 2.53
N GLY A 22 4.34 -1.88 1.83
CA GLY A 22 3.39 -0.83 2.15
C GLY A 22 1.94 -1.31 2.13
N VAL A 23 1.57 -2.17 1.18
CA VAL A 23 0.22 -2.78 1.11
C VAL A 23 -0.03 -3.65 2.34
N ALA A 24 0.93 -4.53 2.70
CA ALA A 24 0.81 -5.40 3.86
C ALA A 24 0.71 -4.60 5.17
N GLN A 25 1.56 -3.59 5.35
CA GLN A 25 1.52 -2.71 6.52
C GLN A 25 0.18 -1.96 6.62
N THR A 26 -0.32 -1.42 5.50
CA THR A 26 -1.60 -0.71 5.49
C THR A 26 -2.77 -1.64 5.83
N ARG A 27 -2.72 -2.93 5.46
CA ARG A 27 -3.72 -3.91 5.88
C ARG A 27 -3.71 -4.17 7.39
N VAL A 28 -2.52 -4.25 7.99
CA VAL A 28 -2.39 -4.40 9.44
C VAL A 28 -2.96 -3.18 10.16
N GLN A 29 -2.62 -1.98 9.70
CA GLN A 29 -3.16 -0.73 10.26
C GLN A 29 -4.69 -0.64 10.12
N LEU A 30 -5.25 -1.06 8.98
CA LEU A 30 -6.71 -1.14 8.81
C LEU A 30 -7.35 -2.07 9.84
N ASN A 31 -6.80 -3.27 10.03
CA ASN A 31 -7.33 -4.21 11.01
C ASN A 31 -7.27 -3.65 12.43
N GLN A 32 -6.20 -2.92 12.77
CA GLN A 32 -6.06 -2.24 14.06
C GLN A 32 -7.10 -1.13 14.24
N ALA A 33 -7.30 -0.28 13.23
CA ALA A 33 -8.29 0.80 13.28
C ALA A 33 -9.73 0.24 13.37
N TYR A 34 -10.04 -0.86 12.67
CA TYR A 34 -11.33 -1.55 12.83
C TYR A 34 -11.49 -2.14 14.25
N ALA A 35 -10.44 -2.70 14.84
CA ALA A 35 -10.50 -3.20 16.21
C ALA A 35 -10.73 -2.07 17.22
N GLN A 36 -10.10 -0.91 17.03
CA GLN A 36 -10.29 0.29 17.85
C GLN A 36 -11.71 0.86 17.70
N PHE A 37 -12.23 0.94 16.48
CA PHE A 37 -13.62 1.35 16.22
C PHE A 37 -14.63 0.48 16.99
N ASN A 38 -14.38 -0.84 17.06
CA ASN A 38 -15.24 -1.76 17.80
C ASN A 38 -15.06 -1.69 19.33
N LEU A 39 -13.92 -1.17 19.80
CA LEU A 39 -13.61 -1.05 21.23
C LEU A 39 -14.15 0.25 21.82
N HIS A 40 -14.06 1.34 21.06
CA HIS A 40 -14.48 2.66 21.51
C HIS A 40 -16.00 2.84 21.35
N SER A 41 -16.64 3.45 22.37
CA SER A 41 -18.04 3.88 22.31
C SER A 41 -18.19 5.40 22.44
N ASP A 42 -17.07 6.10 22.67
CA ASP A 42 -17.02 7.55 22.71
C ASP A 42 -17.16 8.12 21.29
N PRO A 43 -18.08 9.08 21.05
CA PRO A 43 -18.34 9.61 19.71
C PRO A 43 -17.11 10.21 19.02
N ASP A 44 -16.28 10.97 19.74
CA ASP A 44 -15.11 11.64 19.17
C ASP A 44 -14.04 10.60 18.78
N LEU A 45 -13.85 9.56 19.61
CA LEU A 45 -12.93 8.46 19.30
C LEU A 45 -13.43 7.59 18.14
N VAL A 46 -14.74 7.35 18.06
CA VAL A 46 -15.35 6.62 16.95
C VAL A 46 -15.16 7.40 15.64
N ASP A 47 -15.42 8.70 15.64
CA ASP A 47 -15.20 9.56 14.48
C ASP A 47 -13.73 9.57 14.06
N ALA A 48 -12.80 9.65 15.02
CA ALA A 48 -11.36 9.54 14.74
C ALA A 48 -11.02 8.22 14.03
N CYS A 49 -11.54 7.09 14.51
CA CYS A 49 -11.36 5.79 13.85
C CYS A 49 -11.96 5.77 12.43
N VAL A 50 -13.11 6.40 12.20
CA VAL A 50 -13.72 6.51 10.85
C VAL A 50 -12.81 7.28 9.89
N TYR A 51 -12.27 8.43 10.31
CA TYR A 51 -11.33 9.19 9.49
C TYR A 51 -10.05 8.38 9.20
N GLU A 52 -9.53 7.68 10.19
CA GLU A 52 -8.34 6.84 10.04
C GLU A 52 -8.58 5.66 9.08
N ILE A 53 -9.69 4.94 9.22
CA ILE A 53 -10.07 3.85 8.30
C ILE A 53 -10.18 4.37 6.87
N ASN A 54 -10.78 5.54 6.66
CA ASN A 54 -10.92 6.14 5.33
C ASN A 54 -9.57 6.57 4.73
N ALA A 55 -8.69 7.15 5.54
CA ALA A 55 -7.33 7.51 5.12
C ALA A 55 -6.53 6.26 4.72
N LEU A 56 -6.58 5.20 5.54
CA LEU A 56 -5.88 3.95 5.28
C LEU A 56 -6.45 3.22 4.05
N ARG A 57 -7.77 3.23 3.84
CA ARG A 57 -8.40 2.67 2.64
C ARG A 57 -7.95 3.40 1.37
N SER A 58 -7.83 4.73 1.43
CA SER A 58 -7.33 5.55 0.33
C SER A 58 -5.86 5.24 0.03
N ARG A 59 -5.02 5.12 1.07
CA ARG A 59 -3.61 4.70 0.95
C ARG A 59 -3.48 3.31 0.33
N TYR A 60 -4.27 2.34 0.81
CA TYR A 60 -4.29 0.97 0.28
C TYR A 60 -4.65 0.97 -1.21
N SER A 61 -5.72 1.68 -1.58
CA SER A 61 -6.18 1.82 -2.97
C SER A 61 -5.09 2.43 -3.87
N TYR A 62 -4.39 3.46 -3.39
CA TYR A 62 -3.26 4.04 -4.10
C TYR A 62 -2.11 3.05 -4.31
N LEU A 63 -1.70 2.34 -3.27
CA LEU A 63 -0.60 1.38 -3.34
C LEU A 63 -0.90 0.22 -4.31
N VAL A 64 -2.13 -0.32 -4.27
CA VAL A 64 -2.57 -1.36 -5.20
C VAL A 64 -2.55 -0.84 -6.64
N ARG A 65 -2.99 0.40 -6.90
CA ARG A 65 -2.87 1.01 -8.24
C ARG A 65 -1.41 1.15 -8.67
N GLN A 66 -0.51 1.51 -7.77
CA GLN A 66 0.91 1.66 -8.09
C GLN A 66 1.57 0.31 -8.42
N VAL A 67 1.26 -0.76 -7.67
CA VAL A 67 1.70 -2.12 -8.00
C VAL A 67 1.20 -2.54 -9.38
N LYS A 68 -0.10 -2.33 -9.68
CA LYS A 68 -0.68 -2.64 -11.00
C LYS A 68 -0.01 -1.87 -12.14
N ARG A 69 0.28 -0.57 -11.95
CA ARG A 69 1.00 0.23 -12.95
C ARG A 69 2.41 -0.29 -13.18
N LEU A 70 3.08 -0.73 -12.12
CA LEU A 70 4.44 -1.26 -12.20
C LEU A 70 4.48 -2.62 -12.90
N ASP A 71 3.53 -3.51 -12.59
CA ASP A 71 3.38 -4.81 -13.26
C ASP A 71 3.01 -4.63 -14.75
N ALA A 72 2.07 -3.73 -15.09
CA ALA A 72 1.71 -3.43 -16.48
C ALA A 72 2.86 -2.83 -17.31
N ALA A 73 3.71 -2.01 -16.67
CA ALA A 73 4.92 -1.48 -17.30
C ALA A 73 6.00 -2.55 -17.51
N ASP A 74 6.01 -3.63 -16.73
CA ASP A 74 6.91 -4.78 -16.94
C ASP A 74 6.38 -5.67 -18.08
N GLU A 75 5.07 -5.86 -18.19
CA GLU A 75 4.43 -6.62 -19.27
C GLU A 75 4.56 -5.94 -20.63
N GLY A 76 4.40 -4.62 -20.72
CA GLY A 76 4.59 -3.87 -21.98
C GLY A 76 6.05 -3.76 -22.45
N LEU A 77 7.01 -4.19 -21.63
CA LEU A 77 8.44 -4.24 -21.96
C LEU A 77 8.89 -5.64 -22.43
N ARG A 78 8.04 -6.66 -22.28
CA ARG A 78 8.29 -8.04 -22.72
C ARG A 78 7.79 -8.26 -24.14
#